data_AF-A0A0G0CZA7-F1
#
_entry.id   AF-A0A0G0CZA7-F1
#
_cell.length_a   1.000
_cell.length_b   1.000
_cell.length_c   1.000
_cell.angle_alpha   90.00
_cell.angle_beta   90.00
_cell.angle_gamma   90.00
#
_symmetry.space_group_name_H-M   'P 1'
#
loop_
_entity.id
_entity.type
_entity.pdbx_description
1 polymer ?
#
loop_
_entity_poly.entity_id
_entity_poly.type
_entity_poly.pdbx_seq_one_letter_code
_entity_poly.pdbx_strand_id
1 'polypeptide(L)'
;MDEIILKNTDFNNIYNKSYRLAAAVFMISNVMEQSGELETKIKKLSLELVSMSVNLKDINFYDAKKLISDIEKNSLELISMLDIASISGLVSKMNSSILKEEFQAFILELSKFSEKFENNKNTSVKSIFGEASISNVNNNLQKSTSSFQPKLNGGYVNENKLQNNTNGHKRKDMRKNMILDFIKGHKDVNIKDIVPNITGCSEKTIQRELIALIKEGKIKKTGERRWSKYSI
;
A
#
# COMPACT_ATOMS: atom_id res chain seq x y z
N MET A 1 -14.91 2.74 -10.89
CA MET A 1 -15.41 4.01 -10.34
C MET A 1 -15.69 3.88 -8.84
N ASP A 2 -16.02 2.67 -8.37
CA ASP A 2 -16.37 2.39 -6.96
C ASP A 2 -15.20 2.44 -5.96
N GLU A 3 -13.96 2.12 -6.36
CA GLU A 3 -12.82 2.02 -5.43
C GLU A 3 -12.33 3.40 -4.91
N ILE A 4 -12.41 4.43 -5.76
CA ILE A 4 -12.09 5.82 -5.38
C ILE A 4 -13.18 6.40 -4.47
N ILE A 5 -14.44 6.05 -4.73
CA ILE A 5 -15.57 6.45 -3.90
C ILE A 5 -15.47 5.77 -2.53
N LEU A 6 -15.18 4.47 -2.47
CA LEU A 6 -15.04 3.71 -1.22
C LEU A 6 -13.88 4.21 -0.35
N LYS A 7 -12.73 4.54 -0.95
CA LYS A 7 -11.60 5.17 -0.24
C LYS A 7 -11.98 6.50 0.40
N ASN A 8 -12.79 7.31 -0.29
CA ASN A 8 -13.24 8.59 0.21
C ASN A 8 -14.23 8.39 1.39
N THR A 9 -15.12 7.40 1.31
CA THR A 9 -16.06 7.09 2.39
C THR A 9 -15.38 6.57 3.65
N ASP A 10 -14.44 5.63 3.52
CA ASP A 10 -13.75 5.05 4.69
C ASP A 10 -12.83 6.07 5.38
N PHE A 11 -12.12 6.91 4.61
CA PHE A 11 -11.37 8.05 5.16
C PHE A 11 -12.30 9.01 5.92
N ASN A 12 -13.41 9.41 5.30
CA ASN A 12 -14.35 10.36 5.91
C ASN A 12 -14.92 9.81 7.22
N ASN A 13 -15.13 8.50 7.34
CA ASN A 13 -15.58 7.87 8.59
C ASN A 13 -14.55 8.04 9.72
N ILE A 14 -13.27 7.74 9.45
CA ILE A 14 -12.19 7.90 10.43
C ILE A 14 -12.05 9.37 10.83
N TYR A 15 -12.01 10.26 9.84
CA TYR A 15 -11.93 11.70 10.08
C TYR A 15 -13.09 12.20 10.95
N ASN A 16 -14.34 11.90 10.57
CA ASN A 16 -15.52 12.34 11.30
C ASN A 16 -15.53 11.80 12.74
N LYS A 17 -15.09 10.55 12.95
CA LYS A 17 -15.04 9.97 14.28
C LYS A 17 -13.92 10.57 15.13
N SER A 18 -12.74 10.80 14.56
CA SER A 18 -11.64 11.51 15.23
C SER A 18 -12.09 12.90 15.68
N TYR A 19 -12.83 13.62 14.84
CA TYR A 19 -13.37 14.94 15.15
C TYR A 19 -14.38 14.90 16.31
N ARG A 20 -15.33 13.97 16.29
CA ARG A 20 -16.33 13.81 17.36
C ARG A 20 -15.69 13.44 18.70
N LEU A 21 -14.70 12.54 18.68
CA LEU A 21 -13.91 12.19 19.87
C LEU A 21 -13.14 13.38 20.41
N ALA A 22 -12.43 14.12 19.54
CA ALA A 22 -11.69 15.30 19.94
C ALA A 22 -12.62 16.39 20.53
N ALA A 23 -13.79 16.61 19.93
CA ALA A 23 -14.78 17.55 20.44
C ALA A 23 -15.28 17.14 21.84
N ALA A 24 -15.58 15.86 22.05
CA ALA A 24 -16.03 15.35 23.35
C ALA A 24 -14.92 15.46 24.42
N VAL A 25 -13.67 15.17 24.06
CA VAL A 25 -12.50 15.40 24.91
C VAL A 25 -12.36 16.87 25.28
N PHE A 26 -12.52 17.78 24.31
CA PHE A 26 -12.49 19.23 24.57
C PHE A 26 -13.58 19.65 25.55
N MET A 27 -14.81 19.15 25.38
CA MET A 27 -15.91 19.46 26.30
C MET A 27 -15.60 19.02 27.73
N ILE A 28 -15.07 17.80 27.90
CA ILE A 28 -14.76 17.25 29.23
C ILE A 28 -13.54 17.95 29.83
N SER A 29 -12.57 18.37 29.01
CA SER A 29 -11.41 19.13 29.47
C SER A 29 -11.78 20.51 30.04
N ASN A 30 -12.86 21.13 29.57
CA ASN A 30 -13.30 22.43 30.10
C ASN A 30 -13.82 22.35 31.55
N VAL A 31 -14.12 21.15 32.07
CA VAL A 31 -14.54 20.94 33.46
C VAL A 31 -13.33 20.81 34.40
N MET A 32 -12.11 20.69 33.86
CA MET A 32 -10.88 20.52 34.62
C MET A 32 -10.33 21.86 35.15
N GLU A 33 -11.04 22.52 36.05
CA GLU A 33 -10.71 23.88 36.54
C GLU A 33 -9.36 24.01 37.29
N GLN A 34 -8.64 22.91 37.55
CA GLN A 34 -7.45 22.89 38.43
C GLN A 34 -6.17 22.29 37.82
N SER A 35 -6.17 21.87 36.55
CA SER A 35 -5.02 21.15 35.96
C SER A 35 -4.56 21.73 34.62
N GLY A 36 -3.98 22.93 34.63
CA GLY A 36 -3.56 23.62 33.40
C GLY A 36 -2.64 22.78 32.52
N GLU A 37 -1.72 22.00 33.08
CA GLU A 37 -0.80 21.16 32.30
C GLU A 37 -1.48 19.94 31.67
N LEU A 38 -2.28 19.20 32.43
CA LEU A 38 -2.98 18.00 31.94
C LEU A 38 -4.05 18.37 30.92
N GLU A 39 -4.83 19.42 31.21
CA GLU A 39 -5.85 19.96 30.31
C GLU A 39 -5.21 20.39 28.98
N THR A 40 -4.13 21.18 29.04
CA THR A 40 -3.41 21.64 27.84
C THR A 40 -2.88 20.45 27.03
N LYS A 41 -2.34 19.44 27.71
CA LYS A 41 -1.83 18.23 27.04
C LYS A 41 -2.96 17.45 26.36
N ILE A 42 -4.09 17.25 27.03
CA ILE A 42 -5.27 16.57 26.48
C ILE A 42 -5.83 17.32 25.26
N LYS A 43 -5.94 18.65 25.35
CA LYS A 43 -6.36 19.52 24.24
C LYS A 43 -5.40 19.42 23.06
N LYS A 44 -4.09 19.43 23.31
CA LYS A 44 -3.08 19.27 22.25
C LYS A 44 -3.19 17.91 21.54
N LEU A 45 -3.25 16.83 22.32
CA LEU A 45 -3.35 15.47 21.77
C LEU A 45 -4.62 15.27 20.94
N SER A 46 -5.75 15.81 21.39
CA SER A 46 -7.02 15.72 20.66
C SER A 46 -7.02 16.51 19.35
N LEU A 47 -6.37 17.68 19.29
CA LEU A 47 -6.15 18.39 18.03
C LEU A 47 -5.21 17.64 17.08
N GLU A 48 -4.15 17.05 17.63
CA GLU A 48 -3.20 16.23 16.87
C GLU A 48 -3.88 15.01 16.26
N LEU A 49 -4.78 14.36 17.00
CA LEU A 49 -5.59 13.24 16.49
C LEU A 49 -6.37 13.59 15.22
N VAL A 50 -7.02 14.76 15.22
CA VAL A 50 -7.77 15.24 14.05
C VAL A 50 -6.81 15.56 12.90
N SER A 51 -5.68 16.22 13.19
CA SER A 51 -4.67 16.54 12.19
C SER A 51 -4.09 15.28 11.52
N MET A 52 -3.76 14.25 12.31
CA MET A 52 -3.30 12.97 11.80
C MET A 52 -4.39 12.28 10.97
N SER A 53 -5.64 12.37 11.41
CA SER A 53 -6.76 11.77 10.67
C SER A 53 -6.98 12.44 9.32
N VAL A 54 -6.83 13.75 9.18
CA VAL A 54 -6.89 14.46 7.89
C VAL A 54 -5.78 13.98 6.94
N ASN A 55 -4.59 13.73 7.46
CA ASN A 55 -3.44 13.29 6.67
C ASN A 55 -3.63 11.91 6.03
N LEU A 56 -4.67 11.14 6.41
CA LEU A 56 -5.03 9.89 5.73
C LEU A 56 -5.56 10.08 4.30
N LYS A 57 -6.01 11.28 3.92
CA LYS A 57 -6.77 11.53 2.68
C LYS A 57 -5.98 11.22 1.39
N ASP A 58 -4.67 11.45 1.39
CA ASP A 58 -3.87 11.50 0.16
C ASP A 58 -2.50 10.80 0.27
N ILE A 59 -2.38 9.80 1.16
CA ILE A 59 -1.10 9.13 1.42
C ILE A 59 -0.97 7.74 0.78
N ASN A 60 0.27 7.38 0.49
CA ASN A 60 0.62 6.06 -0.01
C ASN A 60 0.36 4.99 1.07
N PHE A 61 0.16 3.74 0.63
CA PHE A 61 -0.20 2.62 1.52
C PHE A 61 0.74 2.41 2.72
N TYR A 62 2.06 2.43 2.50
CA TYR A 62 3.03 2.23 3.58
C TYR A 62 2.95 3.35 4.62
N ASP A 63 2.82 4.58 4.13
CA ASP A 63 2.67 5.77 4.98
C ASP A 63 1.33 5.75 5.72
N ALA A 64 0.27 5.20 5.10
CA ALA A 64 -1.04 5.01 5.73
C ALA A 64 -0.98 4.05 6.91
N LYS A 65 -0.33 2.88 6.76
CA LYS A 65 -0.19 1.93 7.87
C LYS A 65 0.57 2.53 9.05
N LYS A 66 1.64 3.26 8.77
CA LYS A 66 2.40 3.97 9.81
C LYS A 66 1.53 5.04 10.49
N LEU A 67 0.85 5.87 9.70
CA LEU A 67 -0.01 6.93 10.23
C LEU A 67 -1.17 6.36 11.07
N ILE A 68 -1.81 5.27 10.64
CA ILE A 68 -2.83 4.57 11.43
C ILE A 68 -2.25 4.13 12.77
N SER A 69 -1.06 3.53 12.78
CA SER A 69 -0.39 3.13 14.03
C SER A 69 -0.09 4.34 14.93
N ASP A 70 0.23 5.48 14.35
CA ASP A 70 0.48 6.71 15.12
C ASP A 70 -0.84 7.30 15.68
N ILE A 71 -1.95 7.21 14.94
CA ILE A 71 -3.30 7.55 15.43
C ILE A 71 -3.73 6.61 16.57
N GLU A 72 -3.45 5.31 16.47
CA GLU A 72 -3.72 4.32 17.53
C GLU A 72 -2.95 4.67 18.82
N LYS A 73 -1.66 4.99 18.72
CA LYS A 73 -0.83 5.41 19.88
C LYS A 73 -1.35 6.68 20.51
N ASN A 74 -1.71 7.69 19.72
CA ASN A 74 -2.27 8.94 20.23
C ASN A 74 -3.62 8.71 20.94
N SER A 75 -4.47 7.84 20.39
CA SER A 75 -5.73 7.43 21.01
C SER A 75 -5.51 6.74 22.37
N LEU A 76 -4.51 5.86 22.48
CA LEU A 76 -4.12 5.23 23.74
C LEU A 76 -3.55 6.23 24.76
N GLU A 77 -2.79 7.22 24.30
CA GLU A 77 -2.31 8.30 25.16
C GLU A 77 -3.47 9.13 25.70
N LEU A 78 -4.46 9.48 24.87
CA LEU A 78 -5.68 10.18 25.29
C LEU A 78 -6.47 9.36 26.32
N ILE A 79 -6.66 8.05 26.11
CA ILE A 79 -7.28 7.16 27.11
C ILE A 79 -6.51 7.24 28.44
N SER A 80 -5.18 7.17 28.38
CA SER A 80 -4.34 7.19 29.57
C SER A 80 -4.46 8.53 30.32
N MET A 81 -4.54 9.65 29.60
CA MET A 81 -4.74 10.97 30.20
C MET A 81 -6.14 11.12 30.83
N LEU A 82 -7.17 10.55 30.20
CA LEU A 82 -8.54 10.52 30.74
C LEU A 82 -8.68 9.63 31.97
N ASP A 83 -7.96 8.51 32.02
CA ASP A 83 -7.88 7.65 33.21
C ASP A 83 -7.19 8.39 34.36
N ILE A 84 -6.06 9.07 34.09
CA ILE A 84 -5.37 9.91 35.10
C ILE A 84 -6.30 11.02 35.59
N ALA A 85 -6.96 11.75 34.69
CA ALA A 85 -7.90 12.80 35.07
C ALA A 85 -9.05 12.27 35.94
N SER A 86 -9.54 11.06 35.64
CA SER A 86 -10.58 10.42 36.46
C SER A 86 -10.08 10.02 37.84
N ILE A 87 -8.86 9.45 37.94
CA ILE A 87 -8.27 9.05 39.22
C ILE A 87 -7.98 10.28 40.09
N SER A 88 -7.52 11.37 39.47
CA SER A 88 -7.27 12.65 40.14
C SER A 88 -8.55 13.41 40.52
N GLY A 89 -9.75 12.90 40.18
CA GLY A 89 -11.02 13.54 40.48
C GLY A 89 -11.34 14.77 39.63
N LEU A 90 -10.54 15.04 38.58
CA LEU A 90 -10.74 16.16 37.66
C LEU A 90 -11.89 15.92 36.67
N VAL A 91 -12.21 14.65 36.42
CA VAL A 91 -13.31 14.22 35.56
C VAL A 91 -14.07 13.09 36.25
N SER A 92 -15.39 13.04 36.07
CA SER A 92 -16.20 11.95 36.61
C SER A 92 -15.81 10.61 35.98
N LYS A 93 -15.82 9.54 36.78
CA LYS A 93 -15.53 8.17 36.30
C LYS A 93 -16.44 7.75 35.13
N MET A 94 -17.71 8.19 35.17
CA MET A 94 -18.68 7.91 34.10
C MET A 94 -18.26 8.56 32.78
N ASN A 95 -17.93 9.86 32.78
CA ASN A 95 -17.53 10.57 31.56
C ASN A 95 -16.23 10.00 30.97
N SER A 96 -15.26 9.68 31.83
CA SER A 96 -14.01 9.08 31.40
C SER A 96 -14.22 7.68 30.80
N SER A 97 -15.06 6.83 31.42
CA SER A 97 -15.38 5.49 30.90
C SER A 97 -16.05 5.53 29.53
N ILE A 98 -17.03 6.41 29.33
CA ILE A 98 -17.73 6.54 28.04
C ILE A 98 -16.73 6.92 26.94
N LEU A 99 -15.88 7.91 27.18
CA LEU A 99 -14.86 8.29 26.20
C LEU A 99 -13.88 7.16 25.93
N LYS A 100 -13.44 6.46 26.98
CA LYS A 100 -12.52 5.33 26.85
C LYS A 100 -13.09 4.22 25.97
N GLU A 101 -14.35 3.86 26.17
CA GLU A 101 -15.04 2.86 25.34
C GLU A 101 -15.14 3.31 23.88
N GLU A 102 -15.45 4.58 23.63
CA GLU A 102 -15.49 5.14 22.27
C GLU A 102 -14.10 5.18 21.60
N PHE A 103 -13.04 5.53 22.32
CA PHE A 103 -11.67 5.45 21.80
C PHE A 103 -11.24 4.02 21.51
N GLN A 104 -11.60 3.05 22.36
CA GLN A 104 -11.35 1.63 22.10
C GLN A 104 -12.09 1.14 20.84
N ALA A 105 -13.37 1.52 20.69
CA ALA A 105 -14.13 1.23 19.48
C ALA A 105 -13.51 1.85 18.24
N PHE A 106 -12.99 3.09 18.36
CA PHE A 106 -12.28 3.76 17.27
C PHE A 106 -10.97 3.07 16.89
N ILE A 107 -10.17 2.61 17.86
CA ILE A 107 -8.95 1.82 17.60
C ILE A 107 -9.30 0.53 16.84
N LEU A 108 -10.36 -0.18 17.24
CA LEU A 108 -10.80 -1.39 16.52
C LEU A 108 -11.22 -1.08 15.08
N GLU A 109 -11.81 0.08 14.83
CA GLU A 109 -12.18 0.54 13.49
C GLU A 109 -10.95 0.88 12.63
N LEU A 110 -9.93 1.51 13.22
CA LEU A 110 -8.64 1.79 12.58
C LEU A 110 -7.92 0.50 12.16
N SER A 111 -7.89 -0.52 13.03
CA SER A 111 -7.28 -1.80 12.70
C SER A 111 -8.00 -2.48 11.53
N LYS A 112 -9.34 -2.48 11.52
CA LYS A 112 -10.14 -2.99 10.39
C LYS A 112 -9.89 -2.22 9.09
N PHE A 113 -9.75 -0.91 9.17
CA PHE A 113 -9.39 -0.08 8.02
C PHE A 113 -8.01 -0.48 7.47
N SER A 114 -7.01 -0.64 8.35
CA SER A 114 -5.66 -1.11 7.97
C SER A 114 -5.70 -2.48 7.26
N GLU A 115 -6.48 -3.43 7.76
CA GLU A 115 -6.66 -4.77 7.16
C GLU A 115 -7.33 -4.74 5.78
N LYS A 116 -8.36 -3.91 5.60
CA LYS A 116 -9.01 -3.73 4.28
C LYS A 116 -8.02 -3.21 3.23
N PHE A 117 -7.12 -2.31 3.63
CA PHE A 117 -6.06 -1.80 2.76
C PHE A 117 -5.06 -2.90 2.37
N GLU A 118 -4.76 -3.86 3.25
CA GLU A 118 -3.93 -5.02 2.94
C GLU A 118 -4.62 -6.02 2.00
N ASN A 119 -5.91 -6.27 2.22
CA ASN A 119 -6.67 -7.24 1.43
C ASN A 119 -6.90 -6.79 -0.01
N ASN A 120 -7.12 -5.50 -0.28
CA ASN A 120 -7.24 -4.98 -1.65
C ASN A 120 -5.98 -5.26 -2.50
N LYS A 121 -4.79 -5.27 -1.89
CA LYS A 121 -3.55 -5.66 -2.58
C LYS A 121 -3.55 -7.15 -2.92
N ASN A 122 -3.96 -8.01 -1.98
CA ASN A 122 -4.00 -9.45 -2.20
C ASN A 122 -5.06 -9.83 -3.25
N THR A 123 -6.19 -9.13 -3.31
CA THR A 123 -7.21 -9.31 -4.34
C THR A 123 -6.75 -8.79 -5.70
N SER A 124 -6.10 -7.62 -5.77
CA SER A 124 -5.54 -7.08 -7.02
C SER A 124 -4.40 -7.95 -7.58
N VAL A 125 -3.58 -8.53 -6.71
CA VAL A 125 -2.56 -9.51 -7.14
C VAL A 125 -3.23 -10.84 -7.53
N LYS A 126 -4.22 -11.33 -6.76
CA LYS A 126 -4.97 -12.55 -7.10
C LYS A 126 -5.77 -12.42 -8.39
N SER A 127 -6.32 -11.25 -8.74
CA SER A 127 -7.04 -11.05 -10.01
C SER A 127 -6.08 -11.06 -11.20
N ILE A 128 -4.85 -10.55 -11.02
CA ILE A 128 -3.80 -10.61 -12.05
C ILE A 128 -3.28 -12.05 -12.26
N PHE A 129 -3.30 -12.89 -11.22
CA PHE A 129 -2.86 -14.30 -11.29
C PHE A 129 -4.02 -15.31 -11.43
N GLY A 130 -5.27 -14.88 -11.30
CA GLY A 130 -6.46 -15.74 -11.19
C GLY A 130 -7.25 -15.93 -12.48
N GLU A 131 -6.94 -15.20 -13.55
CA GLU A 131 -7.51 -15.44 -14.89
C GLU A 131 -6.74 -16.51 -15.69
N ALA A 132 -5.72 -17.14 -15.11
CA ALA A 132 -5.11 -18.32 -15.69
C ALA A 132 -5.73 -19.59 -15.08
N SER A 133 -6.75 -20.13 -15.76
CA SER A 133 -7.50 -21.38 -15.49
C SER A 133 -8.68 -21.18 -14.53
N ILE A 134 -9.95 -21.38 -14.90
CA ILE A 134 -10.51 -22.59 -15.49
C ILE A 134 -11.65 -22.21 -16.44
N SER A 135 -11.46 -22.44 -17.74
CA SER A 135 -12.59 -22.61 -18.67
C SER A 135 -13.30 -23.90 -18.30
N ASN A 136 -14.39 -23.81 -17.53
CA ASN A 136 -15.36 -24.91 -17.42
C ASN A 136 -16.09 -25.01 -18.76
N VAL A 137 -15.48 -25.75 -19.69
CA VAL A 137 -16.17 -26.24 -20.88
C VAL A 137 -17.15 -27.30 -20.41
N ASN A 138 -18.43 -26.93 -20.36
CA ASN A 138 -19.56 -27.85 -20.23
C ASN A 138 -19.55 -28.83 -21.42
N ASN A 139 -18.93 -29.99 -21.23
CA ASN A 139 -19.12 -31.12 -22.13
C ASN A 139 -20.37 -31.92 -21.68
N ASN A 140 -21.53 -31.48 -22.17
CA ASN A 140 -22.62 -32.41 -22.47
C ASN A 140 -22.23 -33.14 -23.75
N LEU A 141 -21.73 -34.36 -23.66
CA LEU A 141 -21.71 -35.27 -24.81
C LEU A 141 -22.04 -36.70 -24.36
N GLN A 142 -23.03 -37.23 -25.07
CA GLN A 142 -23.77 -38.44 -24.78
C GLN A 142 -22.92 -39.70 -24.82
N LYS A 143 -23.35 -40.68 -24.01
CA LYS A 143 -22.97 -42.10 -24.10
C LYS A 143 -23.13 -42.61 -25.54
N SER A 144 -22.04 -43.15 -26.09
CA SER A 144 -22.12 -44.19 -27.10
C SER A 144 -20.92 -45.13 -26.98
N THR A 145 -21.27 -46.41 -26.99
CA THR A 145 -20.48 -47.62 -26.79
C THR A 145 -19.52 -47.92 -27.93
N SER A 146 -18.29 -48.35 -27.63
CA SER A 146 -17.66 -49.54 -28.24
C SER A 146 -16.22 -49.75 -27.74
N SER A 147 -15.95 -51.00 -27.37
CA SER A 147 -14.67 -51.65 -27.06
C SER A 147 -13.45 -51.24 -27.89
N PHE A 148 -12.25 -51.20 -27.31
CA PHE A 148 -11.04 -51.95 -27.77
C PHE A 148 -9.80 -51.71 -26.84
N GLN A 149 -9.17 -52.84 -26.51
CA GLN A 149 -7.92 -53.21 -25.78
C GLN A 149 -6.89 -52.20 -25.20
N PRO A 150 -6.18 -52.59 -24.10
CA PRO A 150 -5.06 -51.85 -23.53
C PRO A 150 -3.69 -52.28 -24.09
N LYS A 151 -2.77 -51.34 -24.29
CA LYS A 151 -1.33 -51.61 -24.43
C LYS A 151 -0.51 -50.75 -23.46
N LEU A 152 0.28 -51.44 -22.65
CA LEU A 152 1.35 -50.94 -21.79
C LEU A 152 2.63 -50.71 -22.59
N ASN A 153 3.30 -49.59 -22.32
CA ASN A 153 4.75 -49.34 -22.31
C ASN A 153 4.88 -47.82 -22.08
N GLY A 154 5.58 -47.28 -21.09
CA GLY A 154 6.88 -47.67 -20.52
C GLY A 154 7.82 -46.48 -20.76
N GLY A 155 8.19 -45.75 -19.70
CA GLY A 155 9.10 -44.60 -19.81
C GLY A 155 9.03 -43.63 -18.66
N TYR A 156 9.64 -43.98 -17.53
CA TYR A 156 10.08 -43.01 -16.53
C TYR A 156 11.18 -42.14 -17.15
N VAL A 157 10.92 -40.84 -17.28
CA VAL A 157 12.00 -39.84 -17.37
C VAL A 157 11.72 -38.75 -16.36
N ASN A 158 12.57 -38.74 -15.34
CA ASN A 158 12.65 -37.76 -14.28
C ASN A 158 13.54 -36.63 -14.79
N GLU A 159 12.98 -35.48 -15.17
CA GLU A 159 13.74 -34.25 -15.35
C GLU A 159 13.18 -33.15 -14.44
N ASN A 160 13.84 -33.00 -13.29
CA ASN A 160 13.80 -31.78 -12.48
C ASN A 160 14.30 -30.59 -13.31
N LYS A 161 13.40 -29.88 -14.01
CA LYS A 161 13.67 -28.52 -14.47
C LYS A 161 13.20 -27.53 -13.41
N LEU A 162 14.19 -27.05 -12.68
CA LEU A 162 14.16 -25.89 -11.79
C LEU A 162 13.26 -24.77 -12.37
N GLN A 163 12.24 -24.41 -11.60
CA GLN A 163 11.41 -23.23 -11.86
C GLN A 163 12.27 -21.98 -11.73
N ASN A 164 12.80 -21.50 -12.85
CA ASN A 164 13.49 -20.22 -12.89
C ASN A 164 12.49 -19.07 -12.73
N ASN A 165 12.85 -18.15 -11.84
CA ASN A 165 12.17 -16.92 -11.44
C ASN A 165 11.85 -15.99 -12.65
N THR A 166 10.72 -16.20 -13.32
CA THR A 166 10.34 -15.45 -14.55
C THR A 166 9.86 -14.01 -14.28
N ASN A 167 9.47 -13.68 -13.05
CA ASN A 167 8.92 -12.36 -12.72
C ASN A 167 9.99 -11.26 -12.62
N GLY A 168 11.23 -11.62 -12.24
CA GLY A 168 12.36 -10.68 -12.23
C GLY A 168 12.80 -10.27 -13.64
N HIS A 169 12.75 -11.20 -14.59
CA HIS A 169 13.09 -10.95 -16.00
C HIS A 169 12.05 -10.05 -16.69
N LYS A 170 10.74 -10.30 -16.50
CA LYS A 170 9.67 -9.47 -17.08
C LYS A 170 9.78 -7.98 -16.69
N ARG A 171 10.08 -7.70 -15.42
CA ARG A 171 10.28 -6.31 -14.93
C ARG A 171 11.56 -5.68 -15.46
N LYS A 172 12.59 -6.47 -15.76
CA LYS A 172 13.81 -5.98 -16.39
C LYS A 172 13.57 -5.61 -17.84
N ASP A 173 12.81 -6.44 -18.57
CA ASP A 173 12.52 -6.22 -19.97
C ASP A 173 11.56 -5.04 -20.19
N MET A 174 10.56 -4.87 -19.32
CA MET A 174 9.65 -3.71 -19.39
C MET A 174 10.39 -2.38 -19.18
N ARG A 175 11.34 -2.33 -18.23
CA ARG A 175 12.17 -1.12 -17.98
C ARG A 175 13.11 -0.83 -19.15
N LYS A 176 13.74 -1.86 -19.72
CA LYS A 176 14.57 -1.72 -20.93
C LYS A 176 13.77 -1.20 -22.11
N ASN A 177 12.53 -1.67 -22.29
CA ASN A 177 11.65 -1.23 -23.37
C ASN A 177 11.22 0.24 -23.20
N MET A 178 10.92 0.69 -21.97
CA MET A 178 10.66 2.12 -21.71
C MET A 178 11.86 3.02 -22.02
N ILE A 179 13.08 2.57 -21.67
CA ILE A 179 14.32 3.28 -22.01
C ILE A 179 14.50 3.34 -23.54
N LEU A 180 14.27 2.23 -24.23
CA LEU A 180 14.35 2.13 -25.69
C LEU A 180 13.35 3.06 -26.38
N ASP A 181 12.10 3.07 -25.95
CA ASP A 181 11.05 3.89 -26.56
C ASP A 181 11.30 5.39 -26.33
N PHE A 182 11.85 5.75 -25.16
CA PHE A 182 12.30 7.12 -24.91
C PHE A 182 13.46 7.55 -25.82
N ILE A 183 14.46 6.68 -26.03
CA ILE A 183 15.59 6.95 -26.94
C ILE A 183 15.12 7.00 -28.40
N LYS A 184 14.13 6.20 -28.82
CA LYS A 184 13.56 6.29 -30.18
C LYS A 184 12.89 7.64 -30.45
N GLY A 185 12.26 8.24 -29.43
CA GLY A 185 11.60 9.54 -29.54
C GLY A 185 12.57 10.73 -29.60
N HIS A 186 13.82 10.56 -29.17
CA HIS A 186 14.78 11.66 -29.03
C HIS A 186 16.15 11.28 -29.61
N LYS A 187 16.62 12.02 -30.62
CA LYS A 187 17.86 11.70 -31.38
C LYS A 187 19.12 11.55 -30.51
N ASP A 188 19.27 12.37 -29.48
CA ASP A 188 20.40 12.37 -28.54
C ASP A 188 19.88 12.61 -27.12
N VAL A 189 19.96 11.62 -26.23
CA VAL A 189 19.55 11.80 -24.82
C VAL A 189 20.70 11.55 -23.85
N ASN A 190 20.74 12.36 -22.79
CA ASN A 190 21.68 12.18 -21.70
C ASN A 190 21.02 11.39 -20.55
N ILE A 191 21.83 10.89 -19.60
CA ILE A 191 21.31 10.11 -18.45
C ILE A 191 20.34 10.94 -17.60
N LYS A 192 20.58 12.24 -17.41
CA LYS A 192 19.73 13.14 -16.61
C LYS A 192 18.37 13.39 -17.25
N ASP A 193 18.23 13.26 -18.56
CA ASP A 193 16.95 13.43 -19.27
C ASP A 193 16.11 12.15 -19.14
N ILE A 194 16.76 10.99 -19.02
CA ILE A 194 16.11 9.67 -18.90
C ILE A 194 15.61 9.44 -17.46
N VAL A 195 16.37 9.87 -16.45
CA VAL A 195 16.05 9.67 -15.01
C VAL A 195 14.65 10.17 -14.60
N PRO A 196 14.23 11.41 -14.92
CA PRO A 196 12.92 11.91 -14.50
C PRO A 196 11.76 11.24 -15.23
N ASN A 197 11.99 10.69 -16.43
CA ASN A 197 10.93 10.10 -17.24
C ASN A 197 10.65 8.62 -16.91
N ILE A 198 11.45 8.00 -16.03
CA ILE A 198 11.29 6.60 -15.63
C ILE A 198 11.03 6.55 -14.12
N THR A 199 9.77 6.39 -13.76
CA THR A 199 9.34 6.32 -12.35
C THR A 199 9.78 5.01 -11.68
N GLY A 200 10.31 5.09 -10.46
CA GLY A 200 10.63 3.93 -9.63
C GLY A 200 12.02 3.30 -9.85
N CYS A 201 12.93 4.00 -10.53
CA CYS A 201 14.33 3.56 -10.70
C CYS A 201 15.32 4.63 -10.25
N SER A 202 16.40 4.22 -9.57
CA SER A 202 17.54 5.10 -9.31
C SER A 202 18.42 5.24 -10.54
N GLU A 203 19.18 6.33 -10.62
CA GLU A 203 20.14 6.58 -11.72
C GLU A 203 21.10 5.41 -11.94
N LYS A 204 21.60 4.80 -10.87
CA LYS A 204 22.48 3.61 -10.91
C LYS A 204 21.83 2.41 -11.59
N THR A 205 20.50 2.30 -11.49
CA THR A 205 19.73 1.23 -12.12
C THR A 205 19.59 1.48 -13.62
N ILE A 206 19.29 2.73 -14.02
CA ILE A 206 19.22 3.12 -15.43
C ILE A 206 20.58 2.95 -16.11
N GLN A 207 21.67 3.32 -15.44
CA GLN A 207 23.03 3.10 -15.95
C GLN A 207 23.32 1.62 -16.25
N ARG A 208 22.87 0.69 -15.39
CA ARG A 208 23.04 -0.76 -15.63
C ARG A 208 22.22 -1.27 -16.82
N GLU A 209 20.98 -0.79 -16.96
CA GLU A 209 20.13 -1.18 -18.09
C GLU A 209 20.63 -0.59 -19.41
N LEU A 210 21.15 0.64 -19.42
CA LEU A 210 21.82 1.23 -20.59
C LEU A 210 23.05 0.42 -21.01
N ILE A 211 23.89 0.01 -20.06
CA ILE A 211 25.03 -0.88 -20.36
C ILE A 211 24.56 -2.21 -20.96
N ALA A 212 23.47 -2.78 -20.44
CA ALA A 212 22.89 -4.00 -20.98
C ALA A 212 22.37 -3.80 -22.42
N LEU A 213 21.73 -2.67 -22.72
CA LEU A 213 21.22 -2.33 -24.05
C LEU A 213 22.34 -2.08 -25.08
N ILE A 214 23.47 -1.49 -24.66
CA ILE A 214 24.67 -1.37 -25.52
C ILE A 214 25.24 -2.75 -25.83
N LYS A 215 25.33 -3.62 -24.81
CA LYS A 215 25.83 -4.98 -24.99
C LYS A 215 24.92 -5.82 -25.89
N GLU A 216 23.61 -5.56 -25.85
CA GLU A 216 22.61 -6.14 -26.75
C GLU A 216 22.61 -5.50 -28.16
N GLY A 217 23.42 -4.47 -28.41
CA GLY A 217 23.56 -3.81 -29.71
C GLY A 217 22.38 -2.91 -30.09
N LYS A 218 21.49 -2.58 -29.15
CA LYS A 218 20.27 -1.83 -29.43
C LYS A 218 20.44 -0.31 -29.38
N ILE A 219 21.48 0.18 -28.68
CA ILE A 219 21.79 1.62 -28.56
C ILE A 219 23.31 1.83 -28.66
N LYS A 220 23.71 2.97 -29.21
CA LYS A 220 25.09 3.44 -29.30
C LYS A 220 25.34 4.49 -28.22
N LYS A 221 26.51 4.40 -27.60
CA LYS A 221 26.99 5.38 -26.63
C LYS A 221 28.04 6.26 -27.30
N THR A 222 27.83 7.56 -27.29
CA THR A 222 28.76 8.55 -27.85
C THR A 222 29.27 9.44 -26.70
N GLY A 223 30.57 9.33 -26.38
CA GLY A 223 31.24 10.09 -25.32
C GLY A 223 31.77 9.22 -24.17
N GLU A 224 32.80 9.69 -23.46
CA GLU A 224 33.60 8.86 -22.54
C GLU A 224 33.08 8.81 -21.09
N ARG A 225 32.37 9.84 -20.62
CA ARG A 225 32.05 10.05 -19.18
C ARG A 225 30.56 10.38 -18.94
N ARG A 226 30.21 11.11 -17.87
CA ARG A 226 28.81 11.33 -17.42
C ARG A 226 27.91 12.13 -18.38
N TRP A 227 28.50 12.69 -19.44
CA TRP A 227 27.85 13.45 -20.50
C TRP A 227 27.74 12.64 -21.80
N SER A 228 27.90 11.31 -21.70
CA SER A 228 27.63 10.42 -22.82
C SER A 228 26.20 10.58 -23.32
N LYS A 229 26.07 10.65 -24.64
CA LYS A 229 24.81 10.65 -25.35
C LYS A 229 24.48 9.23 -25.79
N TYR A 230 23.20 8.90 -25.73
CA TYR A 230 22.68 7.61 -26.15
C TYR A 230 21.71 7.82 -27.32
N SER A 231 21.94 7.08 -28.40
CA SER A 231 21.10 7.07 -29.60
C SER A 231 20.99 5.64 -30.14
N ILE A 232 20.06 5.38 -31.06
CA ILE A 232 19.91 4.08 -31.75
C ILE A 232 20.77 4.05 -33.01
#